data_AF-A0ABD2NM20-F1
#
_entry.id   AF-A0ABD2NM20-F1
#
_cell.length_a   1.000
_cell.length_b   1.000
_cell.length_c   1.000
_cell.angle_alpha   90.00
_cell.angle_beta   90.00
_cell.angle_gamma   90.00
#
_symmetry.space_group_name_H-M   'P 1'
#
loop_
_entity.id
_entity.type
_entity.pdbx_description
1 polymer ?
#
loop_
_entity_poly.entity_id
_entity_poly.type
_entity_poly.pdbx_seq_one_letter_code
_entity_poly.pdbx_strand_id
1 'polypeptide(L)'
;MKDGSPEEIYKSLKRKIHEEAYEALGEKSHSNAKTHNPPWWTEHLEEQMQKKKIAYHRWLSTKTQEDRKNYQKERRDTADAIKRLQNKYLNKTCE
;
A
#
# COMPACT_ATOMS: atom_id res chain seq x y z
N MET A 1 -6.00 37.63 -6.70
CA MET A 1 -6.20 36.21 -7.06
C MET A 1 -7.70 36.04 -7.23
N LYS A 2 -8.20 35.57 -8.38
CA LYS A 2 -9.63 35.26 -8.52
C LYS A 2 -9.87 33.99 -7.72
N ASP A 3 -10.35 34.14 -6.49
CA ASP A 3 -10.96 33.02 -5.79
C ASP A 3 -12.12 32.56 -6.68
N GLY A 4 -12.07 31.30 -7.13
CA GLY A 4 -13.10 30.70 -7.98
C GLY A 4 -14.47 30.83 -7.33
N SER A 5 -15.55 30.68 -8.09
CA SER A 5 -16.89 30.77 -7.52
C SER A 5 -17.03 29.80 -6.32
N PRO A 6 -17.90 30.08 -5.35
CA PRO A 6 -18.13 29.16 -4.22
C PRO A 6 -18.35 27.71 -4.66
N GLU A 7 -19.01 27.48 -5.80
CA GLU A 7 -19.18 26.14 -6.39
C GLU A 7 -17.86 25.50 -6.86
N GLU A 8 -16.93 26.29 -7.41
CA GLU A 8 -15.61 25.82 -7.85
C GLU A 8 -14.73 25.46 -6.64
N ILE A 9 -14.78 26.27 -5.59
CA ILE A 9 -14.10 25.99 -4.32
C ILE A 9 -14.64 24.70 -3.71
N TYR A 10 -15.97 24.54 -3.67
CA TYR A 10 -16.62 23.33 -3.15
C TYR A 10 -16.25 22.07 -3.93
N LYS A 11 -16.27 22.13 -5.27
CA LYS A 11 -15.85 21.00 -6.13
C LYS A 11 -14.38 20.64 -5.90
N SER A 12 -13.51 21.64 -5.79
CA SER A 12 -12.09 21.45 -5.50
C SER A 12 -11.88 20.78 -4.15
N LEU A 13 -12.60 21.21 -3.11
CA LEU A 13 -12.52 20.65 -1.78
C LEU A 13 -12.99 19.19 -1.76
N LYS A 14 -14.15 18.91 -2.37
CA LYS A 14 -14.70 17.55 -2.48
C LYS A 14 -13.75 16.61 -3.19
N ARG A 15 -13.13 17.06 -4.30
CA ARG A 15 -12.12 16.28 -5.03
C ARG A 15 -10.91 15.97 -4.16
N LYS A 16 -10.35 16.97 -3.46
CA LYS A 16 -9.19 16.77 -2.57
C LYS A 16 -9.48 15.79 -1.44
N ILE A 17 -10.65 15.90 -0.81
CA ILE A 17 -11.07 14.96 0.26
C ILE A 17 -11.15 13.53 -0.30
N HIS A 18 -11.73 13.36 -1.48
CA HIS A 18 -11.80 12.05 -2.11
C HIS A 18 -10.41 11.53 -2.47
N GLU A 19 -9.55 12.33 -3.10
CA GLU A 19 -8.18 11.95 -3.46
C GLU A 19 -7.36 11.52 -2.24
N GLU A 20 -7.44 12.29 -1.15
CA GLU A 20 -6.76 12.00 0.11
C GLU A 20 -7.33 10.73 0.76
N ALA A 21 -8.65 10.54 0.72
CA ALA A 21 -9.29 9.32 1.21
C ALA A 21 -8.86 8.09 0.39
N TYR A 22 -8.83 8.18 -0.95
CA TYR A 22 -8.34 7.12 -1.83
C TYR A 22 -6.88 6.78 -1.56
N GLU A 23 -6.05 7.78 -1.25
CA GLU A 23 -4.65 7.59 -0.90
C GLU A 23 -4.45 6.94 0.48
N ALA A 24 -5.17 7.43 1.49
CA ALA A 24 -5.16 6.90 2.85
C ALA A 24 -5.70 5.47 2.92
N LEU A 25 -6.71 5.15 2.10
CA LEU A 25 -7.27 3.81 1.94
C LEU A 25 -6.38 2.90 1.08
N GLY A 26 -5.35 3.44 0.41
CA GLY A 26 -4.42 2.68 -0.42
C GLY A 26 -4.99 2.26 -1.78
N GLU A 27 -6.14 2.79 -2.17
CA GLU A 27 -6.80 2.54 -3.45
C GLU A 27 -6.20 3.35 -4.61
N LYS A 28 -5.43 4.39 -4.30
CA LYS A 28 -4.66 5.15 -5.29
C LYS A 28 -3.37 4.39 -5.64
N SER A 29 -3.41 3.64 -6.75
CA SER A 29 -2.22 3.03 -7.34
C SER A 29 -1.24 4.13 -7.78
N HIS A 30 -0.23 4.36 -6.96
CA HIS A 30 0.90 5.19 -7.36
C HIS A 30 1.76 4.36 -8.30
N SER A 31 1.42 4.37 -9.60
CA SER A 31 2.29 3.84 -10.66
C SER A 31 3.59 4.64 -10.83
N ASN A 32 3.78 5.68 -10.02
CA ASN A 32 4.84 6.69 -10.15
C ASN A 32 5.90 6.55 -9.06
N ALA A 33 6.55 5.40 -9.00
CA ALA A 33 7.92 5.28 -8.54
C ALA A 33 8.52 4.03 -9.18
N LYS A 34 9.11 4.19 -10.36
CA LYS A 34 10.12 3.24 -10.85
C LYS A 34 11.39 3.36 -9.98
N THR A 35 11.29 3.17 -8.67
CA THR A 35 12.36 2.49 -7.96
C THR A 35 12.45 1.13 -8.64
N HIS A 36 13.58 0.86 -9.28
CA HIS A 36 13.77 -0.40 -10.00
C HIS A 36 13.63 -1.51 -8.98
N ASN A 37 12.43 -2.10 -8.91
CA ASN A 37 12.16 -3.18 -7.97
C ASN A 37 13.22 -4.27 -8.21
N PRO A 38 13.73 -4.91 -7.15
CA PRO A 38 14.73 -5.95 -7.30
C PRO A 38 14.26 -7.02 -8.29
N PRO A 39 15.16 -7.73 -9.00
CA PRO A 39 14.77 -8.72 -10.01
C PRO A 39 13.87 -9.86 -9.49
N TRP A 40 13.88 -10.08 -8.18
CA TRP A 40 13.05 -11.07 -7.49
C TRP A 40 11.69 -10.54 -7.02
N TRP A 41 11.42 -9.24 -7.22
CA TRP A 41 10.15 -8.61 -6.88
C TRP A 41 9.07 -9.02 -7.88
N THR A 42 7.92 -9.43 -7.36
CA THR A 42 6.80 -9.92 -8.17
C THR A 42 5.55 -9.12 -7.89
N GLU A 43 4.61 -9.11 -8.85
CA GLU A 43 3.28 -8.50 -8.67
C GLU A 43 2.55 -9.08 -7.43
N HIS A 44 2.70 -10.39 -7.20
CA HIS A 44 2.16 -11.03 -6.01
C HIS A 44 2.70 -10.45 -4.69
N LEU A 45 3.99 -10.10 -4.64
CA LEU A 45 4.58 -9.47 -3.46
C LEU A 45 4.03 -8.05 -3.27
N GLU A 46 3.77 -7.33 -4.36
CA GLU A 46 3.13 -6.01 -4.32
C GLU A 46 1.73 -6.08 -3.71
N GLU A 47 0.92 -7.05 -4.15
CA GLU A 47 -0.42 -7.29 -3.58
C GLU A 47 -0.37 -7.60 -2.07
N GLN A 48 0.59 -8.40 -1.63
CA GLN A 48 0.78 -8.71 -0.21
C GLN A 48 1.20 -7.47 0.59
N MET A 49 2.08 -6.64 0.03
CA MET A 49 2.47 -5.36 0.63
C MET A 49 1.26 -4.41 0.79
N GLN A 50 0.38 -4.35 -0.21
CA GLN A 50 -0.86 -3.58 -0.13
C GLN A 50 -1.81 -4.13 0.94
N LYS A 51 -2.02 -5.47 0.99
CA LYS A 51 -2.84 -6.11 2.04
C LYS A 51 -2.31 -5.80 3.44
N LYS A 52 -1.00 -5.90 3.64
CA LYS A 52 -0.34 -5.53 4.91
C LYS A 52 -0.56 -4.06 5.25
N LYS A 53 -0.46 -3.15 4.27
CA LYS A 53 -0.70 -1.71 4.45
C LYS A 53 -2.16 -1.44 4.86
N ILE A 54 -3.12 -2.01 4.16
CA ILE A 54 -4.56 -1.88 4.46
C ILE A 54 -4.85 -2.41 5.87
N ALA A 55 -4.34 -3.59 6.22
CA ALA A 55 -4.52 -4.17 7.55
C ALA A 55 -3.92 -3.29 8.66
N TYR A 56 -2.77 -2.66 8.40
CA TYR A 56 -2.15 -1.70 9.33
C TYR A 56 -3.02 -0.46 9.53
N HIS A 57 -3.49 0.16 8.45
CA HIS A 57 -4.39 1.33 8.54
C HIS A 57 -5.69 0.99 9.26
N ARG A 58 -6.29 -0.17 8.95
CA ARG A 58 -7.48 -0.64 9.65
C ARG A 58 -7.25 -0.77 11.15
N TRP A 59 -6.16 -1.41 11.56
CA TRP A 59 -5.79 -1.49 12.98
C TRP A 59 -5.53 -0.12 13.59
N LEU A 60 -4.91 0.83 12.88
CA LEU A 60 -4.70 2.18 13.39
C LEU A 60 -6.02 2.92 13.63
N SER A 61 -7.01 2.71 12.77
CA SER A 61 -8.33 3.34 12.89
C SER A 61 -9.20 2.71 13.98
N THR A 62 -9.24 1.39 14.06
CA THR A 62 -10.16 0.68 14.99
C THR A 62 -9.53 0.40 16.35
N LYS A 63 -8.20 0.30 16.42
CA LYS A 63 -7.41 -0.09 17.60
C LYS A 63 -7.83 -1.42 18.25
N THR A 64 -8.55 -2.29 17.54
CA THR A 64 -9.01 -3.56 18.09
C THR A 64 -7.89 -4.60 18.13
N GLN A 65 -7.99 -5.56 19.05
CA GLN A 65 -7.04 -6.68 19.13
C GLN A 65 -7.15 -7.62 17.92
N GLU A 66 -8.34 -7.72 17.31
CA GLU A 66 -8.55 -8.56 16.13
C GLU A 66 -7.87 -7.96 14.89
N ASP A 67 -8.05 -6.67 14.64
CA ASP A 67 -7.36 -5.99 13.54
C ASP A 67 -5.83 -6.00 13.76
N ARG A 68 -5.37 -5.95 15.02
CA ARG A 68 -3.95 -6.13 15.35
C ARG A 68 -3.43 -7.51 14.96
N LYS A 69 -4.17 -8.58 15.28
CA LYS A 69 -3.80 -9.95 14.90
C LYS A 69 -3.77 -10.11 13.38
N ASN A 70 -4.76 -9.55 12.69
CA ASN A 70 -4.82 -9.57 11.24
C ASN A 70 -3.61 -8.87 10.61
N TYR A 71 -3.27 -7.65 11.05
CA TYR A 71 -2.05 -6.97 10.62
C TYR A 71 -0.78 -7.79 10.90
N GLN A 72 -0.67 -8.41 12.08
CA GLN A 72 0.48 -9.25 12.43
C GLN A 72 0.61 -10.50 11.56
N LYS A 73 -0.51 -11.06 11.11
CA LYS A 73 -0.54 -12.18 10.16
C LYS A 73 -0.04 -11.72 8.80
N GLU A 74 -0.66 -10.70 8.21
CA GLU A 74 -0.25 -10.17 6.89
C GLU A 74 1.22 -9.71 6.88
N ARG A 75 1.71 -9.13 7.98
CA ARG A 75 3.12 -8.77 8.15
C ARG A 75 4.05 -9.99 8.10
N ARG A 76 3.68 -11.11 8.73
CA ARG A 76 4.46 -12.36 8.74
C ARG A 76 4.46 -12.99 7.35
N ASP A 77 3.28 -13.12 6.75
CA ASP A 77 3.12 -13.70 5.42
C ASP A 77 3.95 -12.95 4.36
N THR A 78 3.94 -11.61 4.42
CA THR A 78 4.78 -10.76 3.55
C THR A 78 6.28 -11.00 3.77
N ALA A 79 6.73 -11.10 5.03
CA ALA A 79 8.13 -11.32 5.36
C ALA A 79 8.62 -12.69 4.86
N ASP A 80 7.79 -13.72 5.00
CA ASP A 80 8.08 -15.06 4.51
C ASP A 80 8.14 -15.10 2.98
N ALA A 81 7.25 -14.39 2.29
CA ALA A 81 7.27 -14.27 0.83
C ALA A 81 8.55 -13.59 0.32
N ILE A 82 8.96 -12.48 0.95
CA ILE A 82 10.23 -11.79 0.61
C ILE A 82 11.40 -12.76 0.75
N LYS A 83 11.49 -13.47 1.89
CA LYS A 83 12.58 -14.41 2.15
C LYS A 83 12.62 -15.53 1.10
N ARG A 84 11.46 -16.09 0.73
CA ARG A 84 11.35 -17.13 -0.30
C ARG A 84 11.80 -16.62 -1.67
N LEU A 85 11.38 -15.42 -2.07
CA LEU A 85 11.75 -14.82 -3.35
C LEU A 85 13.24 -14.50 -3.43
N GLN A 86 13.80 -13.92 -2.36
CA GLN A 86 15.24 -13.67 -2.25
C GLN A 86 16.05 -14.96 -2.35
N ASN A 87 15.71 -15.99 -1.58
CA ASN A 87 16.40 -17.28 -1.63
C ASN A 87 16.29 -17.95 -3.00
N LYS A 88 15.11 -17.91 -3.63
CA LYS A 88 14.91 -18.47 -4.97
C LYS A 88 15.79 -17.78 -6.01
N TYR A 89 15.91 -16.46 -5.92
CA TYR A 89 16.77 -15.69 -6.81
C TYR A 89 18.25 -15.99 -6.57
N LEU A 90 18.69 -15.97 -5.31
CA LEU A 90 20.07 -16.27 -4.95
C LEU A 90 20.49 -17.67 -5.42
N ASN A 91 19.67 -18.69 -5.16
CA ASN A 91 19.94 -20.06 -5.61
C ASN A 91 20.10 -20.12 -7.13
N LYS A 92 19.23 -19.44 -7.89
CA LYS A 92 19.30 -19.41 -9.36
C LYS A 92 20.56 -18.68 -9.88
N THR A 93 21.06 -17.68 -9.16
CA THR A 93 22.25 -16.91 -9.57
C THR A 93 23.58 -17.51 -9.11
N CYS A 94 23.55 -18.47 -8.17
CA CYS A 94 24.73 -19.17 -7.67
C CYS A 94 25.00 -20.51 -8.39
N GLU A 95 24.10 -20.93 -9.29
CA GLU A 95 24.32 -22.02 -10.26
C GLU A 95 25.02 -21.48 -11.53
#